data_AF-A0AAN6G9J9-F1
#
_entry.id   AF-A0AAN6G9J9-F1
#
_cell.length_a   1.000
_cell.length_b   1.000
_cell.length_c   1.000
_cell.angle_alpha   90.00
_cell.angle_beta   90.00
_cell.angle_gamma   90.00
#
_symmetry.space_group_name_H-M   'P 1'
#
loop_
_entity.id
_entity.type
_entity.pdbx_description
1 polymer ?
#
loop_
_entity_poly.entity_id
_entity_poly.type
_entity_poly.pdbx_seq_one_letter_code
_entity_poly.pdbx_strand_id
1 'polypeptide(L)'
;RAGEGSSKGGSGGSDGEVPVSIDLQQNVNLTFSLKYLNNFAKAAPLSNAVALHLSSEVPLLVEFSFEDGYSQLYLAPQLANVSTRHTSPGTGLRLAHC
;
A
#
# COMPACT_ATOMS: atom_id res chain seq x y z
N ARG A 1 -39.53 -0.17 18.98
CA ARG A 1 -39.04 1.10 19.58
C ARG A 1 -37.53 0.97 19.70
N ALA A 2 -36.81 1.86 19.04
CA ALA A 2 -35.36 1.89 18.94
C ALA A 2 -34.66 2.00 20.31
N GLY A 3 -33.40 1.62 20.33
CA GLY A 3 -32.48 1.83 21.45
C GLY A 3 -31.07 1.39 21.06
N GLU A 4 -30.36 2.26 20.34
CA GLU A 4 -28.94 2.18 20.05
C GLU A 4 -28.08 2.08 21.32
N GLY A 5 -27.03 1.27 21.26
CA GLY A 5 -25.96 1.22 22.24
C GLY A 5 -24.62 1.27 21.52
N SER A 6 -24.27 2.44 21.01
CA SER A 6 -22.95 2.74 20.46
C SER A 6 -21.95 2.80 21.62
N SER A 7 -21.13 1.75 21.78
CA SER A 7 -19.99 1.79 22.69
C SER A 7 -18.89 2.67 22.11
N LYS A 8 -18.94 3.95 22.48
CA LYS A 8 -17.84 4.91 22.35
C LYS A 8 -16.69 4.46 23.26
N GLY A 9 -15.74 3.70 22.71
CA GLY A 9 -14.46 3.43 23.34
C GLY A 9 -13.54 4.63 23.15
N GLY A 10 -13.60 5.59 24.07
CA GLY A 10 -12.56 6.59 24.22
C GLY A 10 -11.44 6.03 25.09
N SER A 11 -10.20 6.11 24.60
CA SER A 11 -9.02 6.04 25.47
C SER A 11 -8.06 7.15 25.03
N GLY A 12 -7.82 8.09 25.93
CA GLY A 12 -6.84 9.15 25.75
C GLY A 12 -5.41 8.61 25.75
N GLY A 13 -4.61 9.17 24.86
CA GLY A 13 -3.16 9.06 24.81
C GLY A 13 -2.60 10.42 24.41
N SER A 14 -1.80 10.98 25.30
CA SER A 14 -1.05 12.22 25.15
C SER A 14 0.15 12.04 24.19
N ASP A 15 0.45 13.12 23.47
CA ASP A 15 1.65 13.37 22.64
C ASP A 15 1.73 12.67 21.27
N GLY A 16 1.09 13.28 20.26
CA GLY A 16 1.56 13.32 18.87
C GLY A 16 1.63 12.03 18.04
N GLU A 17 1.21 10.86 18.54
CA GLU A 17 1.36 9.61 17.79
C GLU A 17 0.32 9.46 16.67
N VAL A 18 0.79 9.28 15.44
CA VAL A 18 -0.04 9.00 14.27
C VAL A 18 -0.27 7.49 14.21
N PRO A 19 -1.50 7.00 14.45
CA PRO A 19 -1.76 5.56 14.47
C PRO A 19 -1.59 4.98 13.06
N VAL A 20 -0.94 3.82 12.97
CA VAL A 20 -0.80 3.08 11.71
C VAL A 20 -1.97 2.11 11.56
N SER A 21 -2.75 2.26 10.49
CA SER A 21 -3.85 1.35 10.13
C SER A 21 -3.55 0.66 8.81
N ILE A 22 -3.89 -0.62 8.71
CA ILE A 22 -3.68 -1.45 7.52
C ILE A 22 -5.01 -2.13 7.20
N ASP A 23 -5.54 -1.88 6.00
CA ASP A 23 -6.68 -2.59 5.43
C ASP A 23 -6.23 -3.37 4.20
N LEU A 24 -6.47 -4.69 4.19
CA LEU A 24 -6.00 -5.62 3.16
C LEU A 24 -7.16 -6.44 2.64
N GLN A 25 -7.58 -6.15 1.41
CA GLN A 25 -8.57 -6.97 0.70
C GLN A 25 -7.93 -8.15 -0.03
N GLN A 26 -6.69 -7.99 -0.49
CA GLN A 26 -5.93 -9.00 -1.23
C GLN A 26 -4.43 -8.89 -0.93
N ASN A 27 -3.69 -9.99 -1.13
CA ASN A 27 -2.24 -9.98 -1.01
C ASN A 27 -1.61 -9.20 -2.17
N VAL A 28 -0.61 -8.38 -1.86
CA VAL A 28 0.16 -7.62 -2.84
C VAL A 28 1.65 -7.83 -2.63
N ASN A 29 2.41 -7.88 -3.73
CA ASN A 29 3.87 -7.88 -3.73
C ASN A 29 4.35 -6.95 -4.83
N LEU A 30 4.71 -5.72 -4.45
CA LEU A 30 5.03 -4.64 -5.37
C LEU A 30 6.41 -4.07 -5.02
N THR A 31 7.20 -3.76 -6.06
CA THR A 31 8.53 -3.15 -5.90
C THR A 31 8.51 -1.74 -6.45
N PHE A 32 8.91 -0.77 -5.62
CA PHE A 32 9.01 0.64 -5.98
C PHE A 32 10.42 1.16 -5.75
N SER A 33 10.85 2.10 -6.58
CA SER A 33 12.13 2.76 -6.38
C SER A 33 12.03 3.79 -5.26
N LEU A 34 12.88 3.64 -4.25
CA LEU A 34 12.99 4.56 -3.11
C LEU A 34 13.26 6.00 -3.53
N LYS A 35 13.89 6.22 -4.69
CA LYS A 35 14.13 7.57 -5.23
C LYS A 35 12.83 8.37 -5.38
N TYR A 36 11.75 7.73 -5.83
CA TYR A 36 10.46 8.39 -6.02
C TYR A 36 9.70 8.51 -4.70
N LEU A 37 9.74 7.50 -3.84
CA LEU A 37 9.16 7.58 -2.49
C LEU A 37 9.78 8.72 -1.67
N ASN A 38 11.09 8.91 -1.77
CA ASN A 38 11.78 10.02 -1.11
C ASN A 38 11.35 11.40 -1.67
N ASN A 39 10.98 11.47 -2.96
CA ASN A 39 10.40 12.69 -3.51
C ASN A 39 8.99 12.95 -2.98
N PHE A 40 8.19 11.90 -2.73
CA PHE A 40 6.86 12.05 -2.11
C PHE A 40 6.94 12.48 -0.65
N ALA A 41 7.95 12.01 0.08
CA ALA A 41 8.19 12.42 1.47
C ALA A 41 8.40 13.95 1.63
N LYS A 42 8.76 14.68 0.57
CA LYS A 42 8.86 16.14 0.60
C LYS A 42 7.51 16.83 0.81
N ALA A 43 6.40 16.14 0.51
CA ALA A 43 5.05 16.62 0.76
C ALA A 43 4.56 16.32 2.19
N ALA A 44 5.36 15.64 3.02
CA ALA A 44 4.99 15.33 4.42
C ALA A 44 4.55 16.54 5.26
N PRO A 45 5.11 17.77 5.11
CA PRO A 45 4.63 18.92 5.87
C PRO A 45 3.20 19.36 5.56
N LEU A 46 2.58 18.84 4.48
CA LEU A 46 1.20 19.17 4.13
C LEU A 46 0.18 18.46 5.02
N SER A 47 0.52 17.31 5.60
CA SER A 47 -0.43 16.52 6.39
C SER A 47 0.25 15.77 7.52
N ASN A 48 -0.46 15.62 8.63
CA ASN A 48 0.00 14.81 9.76
C ASN A 48 -0.06 13.30 9.46
N ALA A 49 -0.79 12.88 8.43
CA ALA A 49 -0.92 11.49 8.02
C ALA A 49 -0.82 11.33 6.50
N VAL A 50 -0.46 10.13 6.05
CA VAL A 50 -0.38 9.79 4.63
C VAL A 50 -1.15 8.51 4.38
N ALA A 51 -1.92 8.48 3.30
CA ALA A 51 -2.59 7.26 2.84
C ALA A 51 -1.82 6.67 1.66
N LEU A 52 -1.52 5.37 1.76
CA LEU A 52 -0.86 4.60 0.71
C LEU A 52 -1.86 3.59 0.13
N HIS A 53 -2.24 3.79 -1.12
CA HIS A 53 -3.12 2.87 -1.83
C HIS A 53 -2.28 1.99 -2.77
N LEU A 54 -2.21 0.71 -2.43
CA LEU A 54 -1.42 -0.30 -3.12
C LEU A 54 -2.33 -1.25 -3.90
N SER A 55 -2.06 -1.41 -5.19
CA SER A 55 -2.75 -2.35 -6.06
C SER A 55 -1.82 -2.88 -7.14
N SER A 56 -2.10 -4.09 -7.62
CA SER A 56 -1.41 -4.70 -8.76
C SER A 56 -1.90 -4.18 -10.10
N GLU A 57 -3.11 -3.61 -10.17
CA GLU A 57 -3.73 -3.18 -11.43
C GLU A 57 -3.64 -1.67 -11.66
N VAL A 58 -3.50 -0.90 -10.58
CA VAL A 58 -3.41 0.57 -10.64
C VAL A 58 -2.08 1.04 -10.05
N PRO A 59 -1.55 2.19 -10.49
CA PRO A 59 -0.35 2.77 -9.90
C PRO A 59 -0.51 2.99 -8.39
N LEU A 60 0.61 2.91 -7.66
CA LEU A 60 0.65 3.33 -6.26
C LEU A 60 0.16 4.76 -6.18
N LEU A 61 -0.83 5.00 -5.34
CA LEU A 61 -1.30 6.33 -5.00
C LEU A 61 -0.85 6.67 -3.57
N VAL A 62 -0.20 7.82 -3.44
CA VAL A 62 0.16 8.43 -2.17
C VAL A 62 -0.68 9.70 -2.02
N GLU A 63 -1.51 9.74 -0.98
CA GLU A 63 -2.40 10.86 -0.71
C GLU A 63 -2.02 11.55 0.61
N PHE A 64 -1.89 12.88 0.53
CA PHE A 64 -1.76 13.77 1.68
C PHE A 64 -2.99 14.66 1.76
N SER A 65 -3.75 14.55 2.86
CA SER A 65 -4.97 15.34 3.07
C SER A 65 -4.71 16.55 3.96
N PHE A 66 -5.22 17.72 3.59
CA PHE A 66 -5.05 18.98 4.31
C PHE A 66 -6.34 19.82 4.26
N GLU A 67 -6.41 20.93 4.99
CA GLU A 67 -7.65 21.72 5.16
C GLU A 67 -8.27 22.14 3.82
N ASP A 68 -7.44 22.53 2.85
CA ASP A 68 -7.87 23.01 1.53
C ASP A 68 -7.90 21.94 0.42
N GLY A 69 -7.75 20.64 0.76
CA GLY A 69 -7.89 19.55 -0.20
C GLY A 69 -6.91 18.39 -0.03
N TYR A 70 -6.43 17.87 -1.17
CA TYR A 70 -5.55 16.70 -1.20
C TYR A 70 -4.45 16.82 -2.26
N SER A 71 -3.28 16.26 -1.95
CA SER A 71 -2.20 16.07 -2.91
C SER A 71 -2.08 14.58 -3.23
N GLN A 72 -2.33 14.21 -4.48
CA GLN A 72 -2.30 12.83 -4.96
C GLN A 72 -1.10 12.63 -5.88
N LEU A 73 -0.20 11.74 -5.49
CA LEU A 73 1.02 11.42 -6.21
C LEU A 73 0.94 9.97 -6.69
N TYR A 74 1.05 9.77 -8.00
CA TYR A 74 0.94 8.45 -8.62
C TYR A 74 2.32 7.94 -9.03
N LEU A 75 2.64 6.72 -8.65
CA LEU A 75 3.85 6.01 -9.07
C LEU A 75 3.46 4.71 -9.76
N ALA A 76 3.81 4.62 -11.05
CA ALA A 76 3.73 3.35 -11.74
C ALA A 76 4.65 2.33 -11.02
N PRO A 77 4.20 1.08 -10.79
CA PRO A 77 5.06 0.04 -10.29
C PRO A 77 6.26 -0.11 -11.23
N GLN A 78 7.44 -0.34 -10.67
CA GLN A 78 8.58 -0.72 -11.49
C GLN A 78 8.14 -1.98 -12.26
N LEU A 79 8.32 -2.00 -13.59
CA LEU A 79 8.04 -3.17 -14.41
C LEU A 79 9.07 -4.26 -14.05
N ALA A 80 8.92 -4.88 -12.88
CA ALA A 80 9.49 -6.17 -12.59
C ALA A 80 8.71 -7.14 -13.46
N ASN A 81 9.19 -7.28 -14.70
CA ASN A 81 8.93 -8.43 -15.53
C ASN A 81 8.69 -9.66 -14.66
N VAL A 82 7.50 -10.24 -14.79
CA VAL A 82 7.13 -11.54 -14.26
C VAL A 82 8.14 -12.56 -14.78
N SER A 83 9.23 -12.77 -14.06
CA SER A 83 10.20 -13.84 -14.26
C SER A 83 10.88 -14.04 -12.92
N THR A 84 10.35 -14.90 -12.06
CA THR A 84 10.82 -16.27 -12.15
C THR A 84 9.71 -17.24 -11.78
N ARG A 85 9.42 -18.10 -12.76
CA ARG A 85 8.83 -19.42 -12.59
C ARG A 85 9.26 -20.02 -11.25
N HIS A 86 8.31 -20.45 -10.46
CA HIS A 86 8.57 -21.57 -9.57
C HIS A 86 8.63 -22.85 -10.42
N THR A 87 9.67 -23.03 -11.25
CA THR A 87 10.05 -24.37 -11.68
C THR A 87 10.82 -25.00 -10.54
N SER A 88 10.10 -25.74 -9.71
CA SER A 88 10.69 -26.68 -8.76
C SER A 88 11.70 -27.58 -9.49
N PRO A 89 12.97 -27.69 -9.04
CA PRO A 89 13.88 -28.71 -9.50
C PRO A 89 13.50 -30.02 -8.80
N GLY A 90 12.43 -30.70 -9.26
CA GLY A 90 11.85 -31.76 -8.44
C GLY A 90 11.14 -32.91 -9.13
N THR A 91 10.82 -32.87 -10.43
CA THR A 91 10.20 -34.04 -11.05
C THR A 91 10.52 -34.09 -12.54
N GLY A 92 11.33 -35.10 -12.90
CA GLY A 92 11.55 -35.44 -14.29
C GLY A 92 10.21 -35.80 -14.95
N LEU A 93 9.98 -35.24 -16.13
CA LEU A 93 9.14 -35.89 -17.10
C LEU A 93 9.85 -35.88 -18.45
N ARG A 94 9.99 -37.12 -18.92
CA ARG A 94 10.55 -37.61 -20.16
C ARG A 94 9.94 -36.97 -21.43
N LEU A 95 10.78 -37.02 -22.47
CA LEU A 95 10.46 -37.19 -23.90
C LEU A 95 9.60 -36.13 -24.59
N ALA A 96 10.22 -35.47 -25.57
CA ALA A 96 9.74 -35.55 -26.94
C ALA A 96 10.96 -35.64 -27.87
N HIS A 97 11.18 -36.84 -28.39
CA HIS A 97 11.99 -37.11 -29.57
C HIS A 97 11.07 -36.96 -30.77
N CYS A 98 11.43 -36.08 -31.69
CA CYS A 98 11.41 -36.25 -33.15
C CYS A 98 12.11 -35.03 -33.76
#